data_AF-A0A0M7ALD9-F1
#
_entry.id   AF-A0A0M7ALD9-F1
#
_cell.length_a   1.000
_cell.length_b   1.000
_cell.length_c   1.000
_cell.angle_alpha   90.00
_cell.angle_beta   90.00
_cell.angle_gamma   90.00
#
_symmetry.space_group_name_H-M   'P 1'
#
loop_
_entity.id
_entity.type
_entity.pdbx_description
1 polymer ?
#
loop_
_entity_poly.entity_id
_entity_poly.type
_entity_poly.pdbx_seq_one_letter_code
_entity_poly.pdbx_strand_id
1 'polypeptide(L)'
;MTDLSDDAKAIAAQFHTQTEMTFKMIEARPSDRYQAGLDELVKRNLLTVEPFNQFGGLVYKKVPEADYSPYMKWFWENPEKGKFPITTPIRK
;
A
#
# COMPACT_ATOMS: atom_id res chain seq x y z
N MET A 1 6.43 -15.25 1.35
CA MET A 1 5.85 -14.61 0.15
C MET A 1 4.51 -15.19 -0.27
N THR A 2 4.25 -16.49 -0.07
CA THR A 2 3.05 -17.23 -0.52
C THR A 2 1.72 -16.81 0.11
N ASP A 3 1.78 -15.88 1.06
CA ASP A 3 0.74 -15.66 2.06
C ASP A 3 0.12 -14.25 1.99
N LEU A 4 0.60 -13.44 1.03
CA LEU A 4 0.06 -12.13 0.68
C LEU A 4 -0.75 -12.24 -0.62
N SER A 5 -1.82 -11.45 -0.72
CA SER A 5 -2.52 -11.27 -1.99
C SER A 5 -1.61 -10.64 -3.06
N ASP A 6 -1.95 -10.84 -4.34
CA ASP A 6 -1.23 -10.21 -5.45
C ASP A 6 -1.25 -8.68 -5.33
N ASP A 7 -2.33 -8.12 -4.77
CA ASP A 7 -2.47 -6.68 -4.53
C ASP A 7 -1.50 -6.20 -3.45
N ALA A 8 -1.43 -6.91 -2.33
CA ALA A 8 -0.50 -6.59 -1.25
C ALA A 8 0.96 -6.69 -1.73
N LYS A 9 1.31 -7.69 -2.56
CA LYS A 9 2.65 -7.79 -3.17
C LYS A 9 2.92 -6.60 -4.10
N ALA A 10 1.97 -6.21 -4.93
CA ALA A 10 2.11 -5.08 -5.84
C ALA A 10 2.27 -3.74 -5.09
N ILE A 11 1.59 -3.58 -3.96
CA ILE A 11 1.74 -2.40 -3.08
C ILE A 11 3.09 -2.44 -2.39
N ALA A 12 3.50 -3.58 -1.83
CA ALA A 12 4.80 -3.74 -1.18
C ALA A 12 5.98 -3.44 -2.12
N ALA A 13 5.85 -3.76 -3.41
CA ALA A 13 6.85 -3.40 -4.41
C ALA A 13 7.07 -1.87 -4.51
N GLN A 14 6.05 -1.04 -4.27
CA GLN A 14 6.18 0.43 -4.29
C GLN A 14 7.08 0.93 -3.15
N PHE A 15 7.03 0.25 -2.00
CA PHE A 15 7.85 0.54 -0.83
C PHE A 15 9.31 0.03 -0.95
N HIS A 16 9.68 -0.59 -2.08
CA HIS A 16 11.09 -0.89 -2.35
C HIS A 16 11.92 0.40 -2.44
N THR A 17 11.38 1.47 -3.01
CA THR A 17 12.03 2.78 -3.11
C THR A 17 11.31 3.87 -2.31
N GLN A 18 9.99 3.74 -2.09
CA GLN A 18 9.23 4.69 -1.27
C GLN A 18 9.36 4.39 0.22
N THR A 19 9.48 5.43 1.03
CA THR A 19 9.56 5.31 2.50
C THR A 19 8.21 5.47 3.17
N GLU A 20 7.32 6.27 2.58
CA GLU A 20 6.00 6.55 3.12
C GLU A 20 4.98 6.86 2.02
N MET A 21 3.71 6.69 2.36
CA MET A 21 2.57 6.96 1.50
C MET A 21 1.44 7.61 2.29
N THR A 22 0.99 8.77 1.86
CA THR A 22 0.01 9.59 2.59
C THR A 22 -1.29 9.71 1.83
N PHE A 23 -2.39 9.32 2.46
CA PHE A 23 -3.75 9.59 2.00
C PHE A 23 -4.34 10.71 2.84
N LYS A 24 -4.52 11.89 2.22
CA LYS A 24 -5.05 13.07 2.92
C LYS A 24 -6.54 12.96 3.25
N MET A 25 -7.28 12.07 2.57
CA MET A 25 -8.72 11.83 2.74
C MET A 25 -9.60 13.08 2.54
N ILE A 26 -9.14 14.05 1.75
CA ILE A 26 -9.89 15.30 1.44
C ILE A 26 -10.77 15.10 0.20
N GLU A 27 -10.17 14.67 -0.92
CA GLU A 27 -10.84 14.53 -2.21
C GLU A 27 -11.02 13.07 -2.63
N ALA A 28 -10.09 12.22 -2.21
CA ALA A 28 -10.06 10.81 -2.56
C ALA A 28 -9.57 9.96 -1.39
N ARG A 29 -10.08 8.74 -1.33
CA ARG A 29 -9.68 7.68 -0.39
C ARG A 29 -8.92 6.57 -1.12
N PRO A 30 -8.13 5.73 -0.45
CA PRO A 30 -7.69 4.47 -1.04
C PRO A 30 -8.89 3.71 -1.62
N SER A 31 -8.73 3.11 -2.80
CA SER A 31 -9.76 2.20 -3.30
C SER A 31 -9.90 1.02 -2.34
N ASP A 32 -11.05 0.34 -2.34
CA ASP A 32 -11.27 -0.78 -1.40
C ASP A 32 -10.23 -1.90 -1.60
N ARG A 33 -9.82 -2.14 -2.85
CA ARG A 33 -8.75 -3.08 -3.21
C ARG A 33 -7.39 -2.64 -2.69
N TYR A 34 -7.08 -1.35 -2.81
CA TYR A 34 -5.82 -0.79 -2.33
C TYR A 34 -5.76 -0.78 -0.79
N GLN A 35 -6.86 -0.40 -0.13
CA GLN A 35 -7.00 -0.44 1.33
C GLN A 35 -6.80 -1.86 1.87
N ALA A 36 -7.44 -2.87 1.25
CA ALA A 36 -7.28 -4.26 1.68
C ALA A 36 -5.82 -4.73 1.60
N GLY A 37 -5.11 -4.36 0.53
CA GLY A 37 -3.69 -4.68 0.41
C GLY A 37 -2.82 -3.94 1.44
N LEU A 38 -3.10 -2.68 1.73
CA LEU A 38 -2.42 -1.94 2.81
C LEU A 38 -2.67 -2.59 4.18
N ASP A 39 -3.91 -3.01 4.46
CA ASP A 39 -4.27 -3.67 5.72
C ASP A 39 -3.55 -5.01 5.87
N GLU A 40 -3.38 -5.79 4.80
CA GLU A 40 -2.58 -7.01 4.81
C GLU A 40 -1.12 -6.73 5.16
N LEU A 41 -0.53 -5.70 4.56
CA LEU A 41 0.86 -5.31 4.84
C LEU A 41 1.04 -4.83 6.28
N VAL A 42 0.07 -4.08 6.83
CA VAL A 42 0.08 -3.68 8.24
C VAL A 42 -0.03 -4.90 9.16
N LYS A 43 -0.98 -5.83 8.88
CA LYS A 43 -1.13 -7.07 9.65
C LYS A 43 0.13 -7.96 9.64
N ARG A 44 0.91 -7.90 8.56
CA ARG A 44 2.17 -8.65 8.41
C ARG A 44 3.39 -7.90 8.93
N ASN A 45 3.21 -6.75 9.59
CA ASN A 45 4.28 -5.90 10.08
C ASN A 45 5.26 -5.47 8.98
N LEU A 46 4.74 -5.27 7.76
CA LEU A 46 5.47 -4.71 6.62
C LEU A 46 5.18 -3.22 6.47
N LEU A 47 4.10 -2.69 7.05
CA LEU A 47 3.85 -1.26 7.10
C LEU A 47 3.38 -0.89 8.50
N THR A 48 3.68 0.34 8.92
CA THR A 48 2.97 0.98 10.02
C THR A 48 1.97 1.98 9.44
N VAL A 49 0.87 2.23 10.17
CA VAL A 49 -0.13 3.24 9.79
C VAL A 49 -0.33 4.19 10.96
N GLU A 50 -0.32 5.50 10.66
CA GLU A 50 -0.50 6.56 11.63
C GLU A 50 -1.53 7.59 11.12
N PRO A 51 -2.34 8.20 12.00
CA PRO A 51 -3.15 9.35 11.64
C PRO A 51 -2.28 10.52 11.17
N PHE A 52 -2.65 11.14 10.06
CA PHE A 52 -1.97 12.31 9.48
C PHE A 52 -2.68 13.63 9.77
N ASN A 53 -4.03 13.63 9.84
CA ASN A 53 -4.81 14.84 10.08
C ASN A 53 -6.14 14.55 10.83
N GLN A 54 -6.83 15.61 11.26
CA GLN A 54 -8.14 15.53 11.92
C GLN A 54 -9.30 15.11 11.01
N PHE A 55 -9.07 15.02 9.70
CA PHE A 55 -10.07 14.61 8.70
C PHE A 55 -9.99 13.11 8.36
N GLY A 56 -9.26 12.33 9.17
CA GLY A 56 -9.11 10.90 8.99
C GLY A 56 -8.03 10.51 7.97
N GLY A 57 -7.16 11.45 7.58
CA GLY A 57 -6.00 11.17 6.74
C GLY A 57 -5.05 10.18 7.41
N LEU A 58 -4.42 9.33 6.61
CA LEU A 58 -3.53 8.25 7.06
C LEU A 58 -2.17 8.35 6.37
N VAL A 59 -1.10 8.08 7.10
CA VAL A 59 0.23 7.85 6.55
C VAL A 59 0.65 6.41 6.80
N TYR A 60 1.09 5.75 5.74
CA TYR A 60 1.67 4.41 5.78
C TYR A 60 3.18 4.51 5.63
N LYS A 61 3.94 3.91 6.54
CA LYS A 61 5.41 3.97 6.53
C LYS A 61 5.99 2.57 6.42
N LYS A 62 7.11 2.44 5.70
CA LYS A 62 7.85 1.20 5.64
C LYS A 62 8.40 0.83 7.01
N VAL A 63 8.40 -0.46 7.32
CA VAL A 63 9.11 -0.99 8.48
C VAL A 63 10.59 -1.14 8.08
N PRO A 64 11.53 -0.46 8.76
CA PRO A 64 12.95 -0.45 8.35
C PRO A 64 13.58 -1.84 8.23
N GLU A 65 13.14 -2.80 9.04
CA GLU A 65 13.66 -4.16 9.09
C GLU A 65 13.02 -5.10 8.04
N ALA A 66 11.97 -4.65 7.35
CA ALA A 66 11.31 -5.44 6.31
C ALA A 66 12.06 -5.36 4.97
N ASP A 67 12.27 -6.51 4.33
CA ASP A 67 12.83 -6.57 2.98
C ASP A 67 11.73 -6.55 1.91
N TYR A 68 11.77 -5.52 1.05
CA TYR A 68 10.82 -5.34 -0.04
C TYR A 68 11.35 -5.78 -1.41
N SER A 69 12.64 -6.12 -1.50
CA SER A 69 13.28 -6.56 -2.74
C SER A 69 12.59 -7.76 -3.40
N PRO A 70 12.09 -8.77 -2.64
CA PRO A 70 11.39 -9.90 -3.23
C PRO A 70 10.06 -9.51 -3.89
N TYR A 71 9.36 -8.51 -3.35
CA TYR A 71 8.11 -8.00 -3.95
C TYR A 71 8.39 -7.21 -5.23
N MET A 72 9.49 -6.45 -5.26
CA MET A 72 9.92 -5.76 -6.49
C MET A 72 10.25 -6.75 -7.61
N LYS A 73 10.99 -7.82 -7.27
CA LYS A 73 11.30 -8.89 -8.23
C LYS A 73 10.02 -9.56 -8.75
N TRP A 74 9.12 -9.93 -7.85
CA TRP A 74 7.83 -10.52 -8.23
C TRP A 74 7.00 -9.58 -9.12
N PHE A 75 7.01 -8.28 -8.85
CA PHE A 75 6.29 -7.29 -9.63
C PHE A 75 6.82 -7.16 -11.07
N TRP A 76 8.14 -7.24 -11.28
CA TRP A 76 8.72 -7.26 -12.63
C TRP A 76 8.29 -8.48 -13.45
N GLU A 77 8.03 -9.60 -12.79
CA GLU A 77 7.51 -10.81 -13.43
C GLU A 77 5.99 -10.75 -13.68
N ASN A 78 5.25 -9.87 -12.98
CA ASN A 78 3.78 -9.78 -13.00
C ASN A 78 3.26 -8.32 -13.06
N PRO A 79 3.74 -7.48 -13.99
CA PRO A 79 3.48 -6.03 -13.97
C PRO A 79 1.99 -5.67 -14.15
N GLU A 80 1.21 -6.53 -14.77
CA GLU A 80 -0.24 -6.38 -14.93
C GLU A 80 -1.01 -6.47 -13.61
N LYS A 81 -0.48 -7.20 -12.61
CA LYS A 81 -1.11 -7.33 -11.29
C LYS A 81 -1.10 -6.02 -10.50
N GLY A 82 -0.18 -5.12 -10.82
CA GLY A 82 -0.11 -3.76 -10.27
C GLY A 82 -1.10 -2.76 -10.86
N LYS A 83 -1.82 -3.12 -11.93
CA LYS A 83 -2.69 -2.19 -12.65
C LYS A 83 -4.09 -2.21 -12.05
N PHE A 84 -4.28 -1.46 -10.97
CA PHE A 84 -5.59 -1.24 -10.37
C PHE A 84 -5.71 0.18 -9.80
N PRO A 85 -6.92 0.71 -9.64
CA PRO A 85 -7.12 2.05 -9.08
C PRO A 85 -6.53 2.15 -7.67
N ILE A 86 -5.65 3.12 -7.45
CA ILE A 86 -5.06 3.41 -6.13
C ILE A 86 -6.06 4.12 -5.25
N THR A 87 -6.80 5.07 -5.82
CA THR A 87 -7.76 5.90 -5.11
C THR A 87 -9.17 5.78 -5.68
N THR A 88 -10.15 6.15 -4.87
CA THR A 88 -11.54 6.34 -5.27
C THR A 88 -11.98 7.73 -4.78
N PRO A 89 -12.62 8.56 -5.62
CA PRO A 89 -13.13 9.86 -5.21
C PRO A 89 -14.10 9.75 -4.03
N ILE A 90 -14.03 10.70 -3.09
CA ILE A 90 -14.93 10.74 -1.92
C ILE A 90 -16.30 11.32 -2.32
N ARG A 91 -16.38 12.15 -3.38
CA ARG A 91 -17.63 12.63 -4.00
C ARG A 91 -17.48 12.84 -5.52
N LYS A 92 -18.58 12.63 -6.25
CA LYS A 92 -18.83 13.17 -7.60
C LYS A 92 -19.36 14.58 -7.49
#